data_AF-A0A857JH39-F1
#
_entry.id   AF-A0A857JH39-F1
#
_cell.length_a   1.000
_cell.length_b   1.000
_cell.length_c   1.000
_cell.angle_alpha   90.00
_cell.angle_beta   90.00
_cell.angle_gamma   90.00
#
_symmetry.space_group_name_H-M   'P 1'
#
loop_
_entity.id
_entity.type
_entity.pdbx_description
1 polymer ?
#
loop_
_entity_poly.entity_id
_entity_poly.type
_entity_poly.pdbx_seq_one_letter_code
_entity_poly.pdbx_strand_id
1 'polypeptide(L)'
;MRLYIILFFCFSLISCSSTSTINYEPVCFDTEDDAKTMGNIVFNQGFNNRVSYWGTGDSNITIPSLGLLWAGFDPQLYCPSGGYPILITFDAKNAVYESDNVLHWAKTVLKAMIKEQAVEI
;
A
#
# COMPACT_ATOMS: atom_id res chain seq x y z
N MET A 1 6.83 -48.90 25.98
CA MET A 1 7.10 -48.33 24.64
C MET A 1 5.89 -47.53 24.14
N ARG A 2 5.43 -46.51 24.87
CA ARG A 2 4.22 -45.72 24.53
C ARG A 2 4.27 -44.24 24.93
N LEU A 3 5.38 -43.76 25.49
CA LEU A 3 5.49 -42.38 26.02
C LEU A 3 6.35 -41.42 25.17
N TYR A 4 7.03 -41.92 24.14
CA TYR A 4 7.98 -41.11 23.36
C TYR A 4 7.38 -40.43 22.12
N ILE A 5 6.13 -40.74 21.75
CA ILE A 5 5.50 -40.20 20.53
C ILE A 5 4.91 -38.80 20.75
N ILE A 6 4.59 -38.43 22.00
CA ILE A 6 3.91 -37.15 22.29
C ILE A 6 4.91 -35.97 22.33
N LEU A 7 6.18 -36.21 22.65
CA LEU A 7 7.20 -35.16 22.74
C LEU A 7 7.68 -34.60 21.39
N PHE A 8 7.43 -35.32 20.29
CA PHE A 8 7.84 -34.87 18.95
C PHE A 8 6.83 -33.90 18.30
N PHE A 9 5.60 -33.83 18.82
CA PHE A 9 4.54 -32.98 18.26
C PHE A 9 4.52 -31.55 18.82
N CYS A 10 5.27 -31.27 19.90
CA CYS A 10 5.33 -29.94 20.50
C CYS A 10 6.43 -29.04 19.91
N PHE A 11 7.38 -29.58 19.13
CA PHE A 11 8.48 -28.80 18.54
C PHE A 11 8.18 -28.23 17.14
N SER A 12 7.04 -28.58 16.55
CA SER A 12 6.66 -28.15 15.19
C SER A 12 5.77 -26.90 15.16
N LEU A 13 5.45 -26.29 16.31
CA LEU A 13 4.70 -25.03 16.41
C LEU A 13 5.60 -23.82 16.70
N ILE A 14 6.84 -23.83 16.20
CA ILE A 14 7.56 -22.58 15.98
C ILE A 14 6.90 -21.93 14.76
N SER A 15 5.71 -21.39 14.98
CA SER A 15 5.06 -20.46 14.07
C SER A 15 6.06 -19.36 13.81
N CYS A 16 6.64 -19.38 12.61
CA CYS A 16 7.22 -18.21 12.02
C CYS A 16 6.06 -17.21 11.87
N SER A 17 5.83 -16.41 12.91
CA SER A 17 5.05 -15.19 12.78
C SER A 17 5.88 -14.32 11.86
N SER A 18 5.69 -14.52 10.56
CA SER A 18 6.18 -13.61 9.54
C SER A 18 5.41 -12.33 9.78
N THR A 19 5.89 -11.50 10.70
CA THR A 19 5.52 -10.10 10.73
C THR A 19 5.98 -9.58 9.38
N SER A 20 5.09 -9.58 8.39
CA SER A 20 5.38 -8.97 7.11
C SER A 20 5.57 -7.51 7.44
N THR A 21 6.81 -7.07 7.54
CA THR A 21 7.11 -5.66 7.37
C THR A 21 6.49 -5.31 6.02
N ILE A 22 5.42 -4.52 6.04
CA ILE A 22 4.74 -4.09 4.83
C ILE A 22 5.70 -3.11 4.17
N ASN A 23 6.73 -3.63 3.51
CA ASN A 23 7.56 -2.86 2.61
C ASN A 23 6.64 -2.54 1.43
N TYR A 24 6.19 -1.30 1.38
CA TYR A 24 5.54 -0.77 0.20
C TYR A 24 6.59 -0.74 -0.90
N GLU A 25 6.50 -1.67 -1.84
CA GLU A 25 7.17 -1.54 -3.13
C GLU A 25 6.30 -0.61 -4.00
N PRO A 26 6.77 0.61 -4.28
CA PRO A 26 6.07 1.52 -5.17
C PRO A 26 6.05 0.96 -6.59
N VAL A 27 5.02 1.34 -7.34
CA VAL A 27 5.06 1.18 -8.80
C VAL A 27 5.99 2.27 -9.33
N CYS A 28 7.08 1.85 -9.97
CA CYS A 28 8.06 2.74 -10.59
C CYS A 28 7.74 2.90 -12.07
N PHE A 29 7.65 4.15 -12.52
CA PHE A 29 7.46 4.52 -13.92
C PHE A 29 8.80 4.90 -14.56
N ASP A 30 8.91 4.76 -15.87
CA ASP A 30 10.15 5.05 -16.61
C ASP A 30 10.49 6.55 -16.59
N THR A 31 9.47 7.42 -16.61
CA THR A 31 9.64 8.88 -16.62
C THR A 31 8.83 9.58 -15.51
N GLU A 32 9.27 10.78 -15.13
CA GLU A 32 8.55 11.63 -14.16
C GLU A 32 7.17 12.03 -14.70
N ASP A 33 7.08 12.31 -15.99
CA ASP A 33 5.83 12.68 -16.65
C ASP A 33 4.82 11.53 -16.65
N ASP A 34 5.27 10.27 -16.79
CA ASP A 34 4.39 9.10 -16.67
C ASP A 34 3.86 8.94 -15.24
N ALA A 35 4.75 9.06 -14.24
CA ALA A 35 4.36 9.01 -12.83
C ALA A 35 3.36 10.13 -12.49
N LYS A 36 3.59 11.34 -13.01
CA LYS A 36 2.71 12.50 -12.84
C LYS A 36 1.37 12.32 -13.55
N THR A 37 1.38 11.81 -14.77
CA THR A 37 0.16 11.54 -15.55
C THR A 37 -0.68 10.51 -14.82
N MET A 38 -0.08 9.38 -14.46
CA MET A 38 -0.78 8.31 -13.72
C MET A 38 -1.23 8.78 -12.33
N GLY A 39 -0.40 9.52 -11.60
CA GLY A 39 -0.73 10.09 -10.30
C GLY A 39 -1.96 11.01 -10.37
N ASN A 40 -2.01 11.89 -11.38
CA ASN A 40 -3.17 12.75 -11.62
C ASN A 40 -4.43 11.95 -11.99
N ILE A 41 -4.32 10.93 -12.85
CA ILE A 41 -5.45 10.07 -13.22
C ILE A 41 -6.01 9.40 -11.98
N VAL A 42 -5.16 8.72 -11.20
CA VAL A 42 -5.56 8.02 -9.97
C VAL A 42 -6.19 8.98 -8.96
N PHE A 43 -5.58 10.15 -8.75
CA PHE A 43 -6.12 11.17 -7.86
C PHE A 43 -7.51 11.64 -8.30
N ASN A 44 -7.67 12.02 -9.57
CA ASN A 44 -8.92 12.54 -10.13
C ASN A 44 -10.03 11.47 -10.20
N GLN A 45 -9.67 10.18 -10.29
CA GLN A 45 -10.61 9.06 -10.22
C GLN A 45 -11.06 8.73 -8.79
N GLY A 46 -10.75 9.59 -7.81
CA GLY A 46 -11.27 9.50 -6.45
C GLY A 46 -10.52 8.50 -5.59
N PHE A 47 -9.19 8.45 -5.69
CA PHE A 47 -8.33 7.58 -4.88
C PHE A 47 -8.75 7.55 -3.40
N ASN A 48 -8.85 8.72 -2.76
CA ASN A 48 -9.24 8.83 -1.35
C ASN A 48 -10.62 8.23 -1.06
N ASN A 49 -11.62 8.45 -1.93
CA ASN A 49 -12.96 7.90 -1.78
C ASN A 49 -12.96 6.38 -1.91
N ARG A 50 -12.17 5.82 -2.84
CA ARG A 50 -12.04 4.37 -3.02
C ARG A 50 -11.32 3.72 -1.84
N VAL A 51 -10.29 4.36 -1.29
CA VAL A 51 -9.63 3.88 -0.05
C VAL A 51 -10.60 3.92 1.12
N SER A 52 -11.38 4.99 1.28
CA SER A 52 -12.40 5.06 2.32
C SER A 52 -13.44 3.94 2.17
N TYR A 53 -13.97 3.73 0.97
CA TYR A 53 -14.91 2.64 0.72
C TYR A 53 -14.32 1.27 1.05
N TRP A 54 -13.05 1.04 0.69
CA TRP A 54 -12.37 -0.23 0.98
C TRP A 54 -12.22 -0.49 2.49
N GLY A 55 -11.89 0.55 3.27
CA GLY A 55 -11.66 0.44 4.71
C GLY A 55 -12.92 0.51 5.57
N THR A 56 -13.91 1.31 5.16
CA THR A 56 -15.08 1.67 5.98
C THR A 56 -16.40 1.20 5.40
N GLY A 57 -16.44 0.81 4.12
CA GLY A 57 -17.67 0.53 3.38
C GLY A 57 -18.42 1.78 2.91
N ASP A 58 -17.93 2.99 3.19
CA ASP A 58 -18.54 4.26 2.79
C ASP A 58 -17.52 5.19 2.09
N SER A 59 -17.80 5.54 0.84
CA SER A 59 -16.96 6.43 0.02
C SER A 59 -17.08 7.91 0.39
N ASN A 60 -18.09 8.29 1.17
CA ASN A 60 -18.33 9.67 1.60
C ASN A 60 -17.56 10.03 2.87
N ILE A 61 -17.10 9.03 3.61
CA ILE A 61 -16.17 9.23 4.71
C ILE A 61 -14.82 9.66 4.12
N THR A 62 -14.22 10.70 4.69
CA THR A 62 -12.87 11.10 4.32
C THR A 62 -11.90 10.47 5.29
N ILE A 63 -10.85 9.83 4.79
CA ILE A 63 -9.69 9.47 5.59
C ILE A 63 -8.78 10.71 5.64
N PRO A 64 -8.75 11.46 6.76
CA PRO A 64 -7.96 12.68 6.84
C PRO A 64 -6.49 12.35 6.67
N SER A 65 -5.72 13.29 6.12
CA SER A 65 -4.27 13.16 5.96
C SER A 65 -3.79 12.05 5.02
N LEU A 66 -4.67 11.35 4.31
CA LEU A 66 -4.31 10.44 3.23
C LEU A 66 -4.13 11.21 1.92
N GLY A 67 -3.01 10.95 1.24
CA GLY A 67 -2.66 11.62 -0.01
C GLY A 67 -1.77 10.79 -0.91
N LEU A 68 -1.48 11.37 -2.08
CA LEU A 68 -0.57 10.83 -3.08
C LEU A 68 0.49 11.88 -3.42
N LEU A 69 1.72 11.44 -3.65
CA LEU A 69 2.85 12.27 -4.02
C LEU A 69 3.58 11.62 -5.20
N TRP A 70 3.85 12.38 -6.26
CA TRP A 70 4.54 11.88 -7.46
C TRP A 70 5.65 12.84 -7.95
N ALA A 71 5.93 13.90 -7.20
CA ALA A 71 7.02 14.85 -7.45
C ALA A 71 7.49 15.51 -6.14
N GLY A 72 8.65 16.17 -6.16
CA GLY A 72 9.16 16.96 -5.02
C GLY A 72 9.90 16.17 -3.95
N PHE A 73 10.38 14.96 -4.27
CA PHE A 73 11.19 14.10 -3.40
C PHE A 73 12.28 13.39 -4.21
N ASP A 74 13.23 12.73 -3.54
CA ASP A 74 14.26 11.92 -4.21
C ASP A 74 13.69 10.55 -4.61
N PRO A 75 13.52 10.25 -5.91
CA PRO A 75 12.92 9.00 -6.36
C PRO A 75 13.82 7.79 -6.13
N GLN A 76 15.14 7.95 -6.00
CA GLN A 76 16.08 6.82 -5.84
C GLN A 76 15.89 6.08 -4.51
N LEU A 77 15.37 6.76 -3.48
CA LEU A 77 15.05 6.17 -2.19
C LEU A 77 13.93 5.11 -2.28
N TYR A 78 13.13 5.15 -3.34
CA TYR A 78 11.91 4.38 -3.51
C TYR A 78 11.98 3.47 -4.75
N CYS A 79 12.67 3.92 -5.79
CA CYS A 79 12.97 3.17 -7.01
C CYS A 79 14.51 3.05 -7.19
N PRO A 80 15.19 2.19 -6.41
CA PRO A 80 16.65 2.11 -6.38
C PRO A 80 17.25 1.62 -7.70
N SER A 81 16.47 0.88 -8.50
CA SER A 81 16.85 0.44 -9.85
C SER A 81 16.63 1.51 -10.93
N GLY A 82 16.21 2.72 -10.54
CA GLY A 82 15.79 3.79 -11.45
C GLY A 82 14.26 3.86 -11.64
N GLY A 83 13.81 5.00 -12.14
CA GLY A 83 12.39 5.31 -12.36
C GLY A 83 11.81 6.29 -11.33
N TYR A 84 10.52 6.59 -11.48
CA TYR A 84 9.79 7.59 -10.72
C TYR A 84 8.56 6.97 -10.06
N PRO A 85 8.39 7.01 -8.73
CA PRO A 85 7.27 6.37 -8.06
C PRO A 85 6.07 7.30 -7.88
N ILE A 86 4.90 6.70 -7.66
CA ILE A 86 3.78 7.33 -6.96
C ILE A 86 3.83 6.84 -5.51
N LEU A 87 3.89 7.76 -4.55
CA LEU A 87 3.94 7.46 -3.12
C LEU A 87 2.61 7.72 -2.45
N ILE A 88 2.27 6.88 -1.48
CA ILE A 88 1.16 7.11 -0.56
C ILE A 88 1.70 7.87 0.64
N THR A 89 1.02 8.96 1.01
CA THR A 89 1.35 9.75 2.19
C THR A 89 0.23 9.66 3.20
N PHE A 90 0.56 9.42 4.46
CA PHE A 90 -0.41 9.42 5.55
C PHE A 90 0.21 10.05 6.81
N ASP A 91 -0.41 11.13 7.32
CA ASP A 91 -0.01 11.72 8.61
C ASP A 91 -0.86 11.15 9.75
N ALA A 92 -0.22 10.30 10.55
CA ALA A 92 -0.82 9.60 11.67
C ALA A 92 -1.05 10.46 12.92
N LYS A 93 -0.46 11.67 13.00
CA LYS A 93 -0.37 12.43 14.27
C LYS A 93 -1.72 12.70 14.94
N ASN A 94 -2.81 12.73 14.18
CA ASN A 94 -4.18 12.87 14.70
C ASN A 94 -5.17 11.92 14.00
N ALA A 95 -4.69 10.77 13.52
CA ALA A 95 -5.50 9.87 12.74
C ALA A 95 -6.53 9.13 13.61
N VAL A 96 -7.78 9.07 13.13
CA VAL A 96 -8.85 8.23 13.70
C VAL A 96 -8.61 6.74 13.39
N TYR A 97 -7.85 6.47 12.33
CA TYR A 97 -7.55 5.12 11.84
C TYR A 97 -6.09 4.78 12.07
N GLU A 98 -5.83 3.52 12.41
CA GLU A 98 -4.47 2.96 12.52
C GLU A 98 -3.72 3.08 11.19
N SER A 99 -2.50 3.63 11.25
CA SER A 99 -1.68 3.91 10.07
C SER A 99 -1.44 2.69 9.19
N ASP A 100 -1.17 1.54 9.80
CA ASP A 100 -0.88 0.31 9.07
C ASP A 100 -2.09 -0.15 8.26
N ASN A 101 -3.31 0.01 8.80
CA ASN A 101 -4.54 -0.33 8.10
C ASN A 101 -4.79 0.63 6.93
N VAL A 102 -4.65 1.94 7.16
CA VAL A 102 -4.84 2.94 6.10
C VAL A 102 -3.85 2.73 4.97
N LEU A 103 -2.57 2.54 5.28
CA LEU A 103 -1.53 2.28 4.28
C LEU A 103 -1.77 0.97 3.53
N HIS A 104 -2.27 -0.07 4.21
CA HIS A 104 -2.61 -1.34 3.57
C HIS A 104 -3.77 -1.19 2.56
N TRP A 105 -4.84 -0.50 2.95
CA TRP A 105 -5.96 -0.20 2.05
C TRP A 105 -5.52 0.68 0.88
N ALA A 106 -4.79 1.75 1.17
CA ALA A 106 -4.26 2.68 0.18
C ALA A 106 -3.37 1.96 -0.85
N LYS A 107 -2.48 1.06 -0.41
CA LYS A 107 -1.64 0.24 -1.30
C LYS A 107 -2.48 -0.63 -2.22
N THR A 108 -3.49 -1.28 -1.67
CA THR A 108 -4.37 -2.17 -2.43
C THR A 108 -5.13 -1.41 -3.52
N VAL A 109 -5.73 -0.29 -3.15
CA VAL A 109 -6.50 0.56 -4.07
C VAL A 109 -5.60 1.19 -5.13
N LEU A 110 -4.44 1.73 -4.77
CA LEU A 110 -3.50 2.32 -5.73
C LEU A 110 -3.09 1.29 -6.80
N LYS A 111 -2.72 0.08 -6.38
CA LYS A 111 -2.36 -1.00 -7.31
C LYS A 111 -3.51 -1.40 -8.23
N ALA A 112 -4.73 -1.48 -7.68
CA ALA A 112 -5.92 -1.79 -8.47
C ALA A 112 -6.18 -0.71 -9.52
N MET A 113 -6.16 0.56 -9.13
CA MET A 113 -6.41 1.69 -10.04
C MET A 113 -5.36 1.79 -11.14
N ILE A 114 -4.06 1.63 -10.83
CA ILE A 114 -3.01 1.60 -11.85
C ILE A 114 -3.23 0.45 -12.84
N LYS A 115 -3.64 -0.74 -12.33
CA LYS A 115 -3.92 -1.89 -13.19
C LYS A 115 -5.15 -1.68 -14.07
N GLU A 116 -6.21 -1.05 -13.57
CA GLU A 116 -7.38 -0.67 -14.37
C GLU A 116 -6.96 0.19 -15.56
N GLN A 117 -6.09 1.17 -15.34
CA GLN A 117 -5.59 2.03 -16.42
C GLN A 117 -4.71 1.29 -17.43
N ALA A 118 -3.98 0.26 -17.02
CA ALA A 118 -3.18 -0.56 -17.94
C ALA A 118 -4.02 -1.52 -18.80
N VAL A 119 -5.28 -1.78 -18.45
CA VAL A 119 -6.20 -2.63 -19.22
C VAL A 119 -7.03 -1.80 -20.23
N GLU A 120 -7.13 -0.49 -20.00
CA GLU A 120 -7.87 0.45 -20.85
C GLU A 120 -7.06 0.98 -22.06
N ILE A 121 -5.79 0.58 -22.21
CA ILE A 121 -4.87 0.99 -23.29
C ILE A 121 -4.71 -0.13 -24.32
#